data_AF-W4E3Z7-F1
#
_entry.id   AF-W4E3Z7-F1
#
_cell.length_a   1.000
_cell.length_b   1.000
_cell.length_c   1.000
_cell.angle_alpha   90.00
_cell.angle_beta   90.00
_cell.angle_gamma   90.00
#
_symmetry.space_group_name_H-M   'P 1'
#
loop_
_entity.id
_entity.type
_entity.pdbx_description
1 polymer ?
#
loop_
_entity_poly.entity_id
_entity_poly.type
_entity_poly.pdbx_seq_one_letter_code
_entity_poly.pdbx_strand_id
1 'polypeptide(L)'
;MSATLTIVGLGSGNPDRLTLGIIKKLKAASAVYVRTAEHPVMAALAEMEIVWESFDGLYESLSSFPEVYEAIAATLMEKAASAPQGTEIVYAVPGHPMVAESAVSLLRGRCPEAGIELNILGGESFLDEAFVRLGFDPIEGFQLLDASGIRSSQLHPELHTLIGQVYDSFTASETKLCLMELYPPEYEVIAAHALGVEGEEQILRVPLYELDRLDGYGNLSLVYVPASRADEARNRTFARLHEIVDILRSPEGCPWDREQTHESLRKNLIEETYEVLETIDEDDPDHMREELGDLLLQIMLHSQMEEELGTFSVYDVIEGLNEKLLFRHPHVFGDQAAGNAEEALQNWEGMKAEEKRRKGVKPEALSALSGVPRDLPALMKAYKLQKKASRVGFDWDNTSDVLAKIREEVDELQEAIETGQSAEEQMLELGDLLFAATNVARFIGADPEEALTRTNRKFVSRFEYIEQRLRDQGVRLEDSPLEEMEALWQEAKTEERKQ
;
A
#
# COMPACT_ATOMS: atom_id res chain seq x y z
N MET A 1 24.06 34.21 30.50
CA MET A 1 22.83 34.09 29.70
C MET A 1 22.96 35.05 28.54
N SER A 2 22.85 34.56 27.32
CA SER A 2 22.88 35.34 26.08
C SER A 2 21.60 36.18 25.92
N ALA A 3 21.45 36.87 24.79
CA ALA A 3 20.20 37.54 24.46
C ALA A 3 19.03 36.56 24.32
N THR A 4 17.82 37.07 24.49
CA THR A 4 16.57 36.34 24.26
C THR A 4 16.18 36.49 22.78
N LEU A 5 15.91 35.36 22.11
CA LEU A 5 15.36 35.34 20.76
C LEU A 5 13.86 35.06 20.85
N THR A 6 13.04 35.98 20.34
CA THR A 6 11.58 35.86 20.33
C THR A 6 11.09 35.72 18.89
N ILE A 7 10.41 34.62 18.57
CA ILE A 7 9.81 34.41 17.26
C ILE A 7 8.34 34.85 17.32
N VAL A 8 7.89 35.64 16.36
CA VAL A 8 6.51 36.13 16.27
C VAL A 8 5.88 35.80 14.91
N GLY A 9 4.59 35.48 14.91
CA GLY A 9 3.81 35.29 13.69
C GLY A 9 3.21 36.60 13.19
N LEU A 10 3.37 36.90 11.90
CA LEU A 10 2.79 38.09 11.27
C LEU A 10 1.34 37.90 10.81
N GLY A 11 0.78 36.69 10.91
CA GLY A 11 -0.57 36.41 10.44
C GLY A 11 -0.63 36.01 8.96
N SER A 12 -1.84 35.74 8.46
CA SER A 12 -2.11 35.30 7.08
C SER A 12 -1.95 36.39 6.01
N GLY A 13 -1.85 37.66 6.41
CA GLY A 13 -1.66 38.79 5.50
C GLY A 13 -2.46 40.04 5.87
N ASN A 14 -3.54 39.91 6.64
CA ASN A 14 -4.34 41.08 7.03
C ASN A 14 -3.71 41.83 8.24
N PRO A 15 -3.31 43.11 8.09
CA PRO A 15 -2.70 43.88 9.17
C PRO A 15 -3.58 44.04 10.43
N ASP A 16 -4.90 44.08 10.28
CA ASP A 16 -5.84 44.23 11.40
C ASP A 16 -5.89 43.00 12.32
N ARG A 17 -5.32 41.89 11.85
CA ARG A 17 -5.23 40.62 12.59
C ARG A 17 -3.94 40.48 13.39
N LEU A 18 -2.99 41.41 13.24
CA LEU A 18 -1.81 41.46 14.10
C LEU A 18 -2.24 41.65 15.56
N THR A 19 -1.88 40.70 16.41
CA THR A 19 -2.26 40.78 17.82
C THR A 19 -1.53 41.94 18.51
N LEU A 20 -2.22 42.59 19.45
CA LEU A 20 -1.64 43.67 20.24
C LEU A 20 -0.37 43.23 20.98
N GLY A 21 -0.29 41.95 21.37
CA GLY A 21 0.90 41.37 21.99
C GLY A 21 2.11 41.35 21.05
N ILE A 22 1.91 40.94 19.80
CA ILE A 22 2.96 40.90 18.77
C ILE A 22 3.43 42.32 18.42
N ILE A 23 2.51 43.27 18.23
CA ILE A 23 2.88 44.67 17.93
C ILE A 23 3.72 45.27 19.05
N LYS A 24 3.33 45.06 20.32
CA LYS A 24 4.11 45.52 21.48
C LYS A 24 5.50 44.90 21.52
N LYS A 25 5.60 43.62 21.16
CA LYS A 25 6.87 42.88 21.13
C LYS A 25 7.79 43.41 20.04
N LEU A 26 7.29 43.62 18.83
CA LEU A 26 8.04 44.19 17.71
C LEU A 26 8.56 45.60 18.03
N LYS A 27 7.75 46.45 18.65
CA LYS A 27 8.15 47.81 19.05
C LYS A 27 9.20 47.86 20.17
N ALA A 28 9.21 46.86 21.06
CA ALA A 28 10.15 46.80 22.18
C ALA A 28 11.47 46.10 21.83
N ALA A 29 11.51 45.40 20.70
CA ALA A 29 12.68 44.63 20.26
C ALA A 29 13.87 45.54 19.99
N SER A 30 15.07 45.06 20.32
CA SER A 30 16.31 45.77 19.99
C SER A 30 16.69 45.63 18.51
N ALA A 31 16.26 44.54 17.88
CA ALA A 31 16.33 44.33 16.45
C ALA A 31 15.17 43.43 16.02
N VAL A 32 14.58 43.72 14.86
CA VAL A 32 13.55 42.89 14.22
C VAL A 32 14.12 42.33 12.93
N TYR A 33 14.12 41.02 12.81
CA TYR A 33 14.43 40.30 11.59
C TYR A 33 13.13 39.75 11.01
N VAL A 34 12.97 39.76 9.71
CA VAL A 34 11.81 39.18 9.04
C VAL A 34 12.26 38.12 8.05
N ARG A 35 11.49 37.03 7.93
CA ARG A 35 11.79 35.99 6.94
C ARG A 35 11.83 36.57 5.54
N THR A 36 10.85 37.41 5.22
CA THR A 36 10.70 38.05 3.91
C THR A 36 10.07 39.43 4.03
N ALA A 37 10.46 40.34 3.14
CA ALA A 37 9.80 41.62 2.92
C ALA A 37 8.56 41.50 2.02
N GLU A 38 8.40 40.38 1.31
CA GLU A 38 7.26 40.08 0.45
C GLU A 38 6.11 39.48 1.27
N HIS A 39 5.49 40.33 2.10
CA HIS A 39 4.30 39.96 2.87
C HIS A 39 3.37 41.17 3.04
N PRO A 40 2.03 41.01 2.92
CA PRO A 40 1.13 42.17 2.90
C PRO A 40 1.17 43.03 4.18
N VAL A 41 1.48 42.42 5.33
CA VAL A 41 1.61 43.12 6.63
C VAL A 41 2.83 44.06 6.70
N MET A 42 3.80 43.93 5.80
CA MET A 42 5.05 44.68 5.87
C MET A 42 4.85 46.20 5.71
N ALA A 43 3.86 46.60 4.91
CA ALA A 43 3.49 48.00 4.76
C ALA A 43 2.99 48.60 6.09
N ALA A 44 2.16 47.86 6.82
CA ALA A 44 1.65 48.29 8.12
C ALA A 44 2.76 48.36 9.18
N LEU A 45 3.75 47.46 9.17
CA LEU A 45 4.91 47.56 10.06
C LEU A 45 5.71 48.85 9.81
N ALA A 46 5.89 49.24 8.54
CA ALA A 46 6.56 50.48 8.16
C ALA A 46 5.77 51.72 8.63
N GLU A 47 4.45 51.73 8.48
CA GLU A 47 3.57 52.79 9.01
C GLU A 47 3.64 52.91 10.53
N MET A 48 3.89 51.80 11.24
CA MET A 48 4.08 51.77 12.69
C MET A 48 5.50 52.15 13.14
N GLU A 49 6.37 52.58 12.21
CA GLU A 49 7.77 52.95 12.43
C GLU A 49 8.63 51.81 13.00
N ILE A 50 8.28 50.55 12.69
CA ILE A 50 9.06 49.38 13.10
C ILE A 50 10.15 49.14 12.05
N VAL A 51 11.40 49.27 12.47
CA VAL A 51 12.57 49.01 11.62
C VAL A 51 12.92 47.52 11.66
N TRP A 52 13.20 46.95 10.49
CA TRP A 52 13.47 45.53 10.31
C TRP A 52 14.73 45.23 9.45
N GLU A 53 15.08 43.96 9.31
CA GLU A 53 16.07 43.44 8.36
C GLU A 53 15.50 42.15 7.76
N SER A 54 15.43 42.03 6.44
CA SER A 54 14.88 40.84 5.79
C SER A 54 15.97 39.82 5.43
N PHE A 55 15.56 38.55 5.35
CA PHE A 55 16.40 37.47 4.86
C PHE A 55 16.21 37.15 3.37
N ASP A 56 15.53 38.00 2.59
CA ASP A 56 15.27 37.75 1.16
C ASP A 56 16.56 37.52 0.37
N GLY A 57 17.64 38.22 0.72
CA GLY A 57 18.95 38.03 0.08
C GLY A 57 19.52 36.61 0.23
N LEU A 58 19.12 35.84 1.26
CA LEU A 58 19.50 34.44 1.39
C LEU A 58 18.78 33.57 0.35
N TYR A 59 17.50 33.85 0.09
CA TYR A 59 16.72 33.15 -0.94
C TYR A 59 17.26 33.41 -2.35
N GLU A 60 17.80 34.60 -2.61
CA GLU A 60 18.44 34.93 -3.90
C GLU A 60 19.81 34.24 -4.08
N SER A 61 20.52 33.96 -2.98
CA SER A 61 21.93 33.52 -3.01
C SER A 61 22.13 32.00 -2.90
N LEU A 62 21.14 31.26 -2.41
CA LEU A 62 21.24 29.82 -2.14
C LEU A 62 20.36 29.02 -3.10
N SER A 63 20.79 27.80 -3.40
CA SER A 63 20.17 26.95 -4.42
C SER A 63 18.98 26.12 -3.93
N SER A 64 18.75 26.05 -2.62
CA SER A 64 17.69 25.22 -2.04
C SER A 64 17.09 25.81 -0.78
N PHE A 65 15.79 25.59 -0.57
CA PHE A 65 15.08 26.05 0.63
C PHE A 65 15.69 25.50 1.94
N PRO A 66 16.09 24.22 2.06
CA PRO A 66 16.74 23.72 3.28
C PRO A 66 18.03 24.49 3.64
N GLU A 67 18.87 24.81 2.66
CA GLU A 67 20.08 25.62 2.87
C GLU A 67 19.74 27.03 3.35
N VAL A 68 18.69 27.64 2.79
CA VAL A 68 18.20 28.96 3.22
C VAL A 68 17.76 28.94 4.69
N TYR A 69 16.93 27.97 5.09
CA TYR A 69 16.44 27.88 6.46
C TYR A 69 17.57 27.60 7.46
N GLU A 70 18.55 26.79 7.07
CA GLU A 70 19.77 26.53 7.83
C GLU A 70 20.58 27.82 8.06
N ALA A 71 20.78 28.60 6.99
CA ALA A 71 21.50 29.88 7.05
C ALA A 71 20.77 30.94 7.89
N ILE A 72 19.44 31.03 7.77
CA ILE A 72 18.60 31.91 8.62
C ILE A 72 18.78 31.55 10.08
N ALA A 73 18.62 30.26 10.43
CA ALA A 73 18.73 29.79 11.80
C ALA A 73 20.12 30.07 12.38
N ALA A 74 21.19 29.76 11.63
CA ALA A 74 22.57 30.03 12.05
C ALA A 74 22.82 31.53 12.29
N THR A 75 22.37 32.39 11.38
CA THR A 75 22.54 33.85 11.48
C THR A 75 21.82 34.43 12.69
N LEU A 76 20.59 33.98 12.96
CA LEU A 76 19.82 34.42 14.12
C LEU A 76 20.47 33.97 15.43
N MET A 77 20.99 32.73 15.49
CA MET A 77 21.71 32.23 16.64
C MET A 77 23.00 33.02 16.90
N GLU A 78 23.77 33.35 15.85
CA GLU A 78 24.98 34.16 15.97
C GLU A 78 24.67 35.58 16.51
N LYS A 79 23.63 36.22 15.96
CA LYS A 79 23.16 37.54 16.42
C LYS A 79 22.68 37.49 17.88
N ALA A 80 21.98 36.43 18.30
CA ALA A 80 21.54 36.26 19.68
C ALA A 80 22.71 35.95 20.64
N ALA A 81 23.71 35.18 20.20
CA ALA A 81 24.89 34.85 21.00
C ALA A 81 25.83 36.05 21.20
N SER A 82 25.94 36.92 20.20
CA SER A 82 26.79 38.12 20.22
C SER A 82 26.14 39.34 20.88
N ALA A 83 24.82 39.34 21.05
CA ALA A 83 24.10 40.45 21.65
C ALA A 83 24.30 40.57 23.18
N PRO A 84 24.29 41.80 23.74
CA PRO A 84 24.44 42.02 25.17
C PRO A 84 23.38 41.27 25.99
N GLN A 85 23.74 40.86 27.21
CA GLN A 85 22.80 40.21 28.13
C GLN A 85 21.57 41.10 28.37
N GLY A 86 20.37 40.50 28.28
CA GLY A 86 19.09 41.21 28.44
C GLY A 86 18.57 41.90 27.17
N THR A 87 19.28 41.78 26.05
CA THR A 87 18.78 42.19 24.74
C THR A 87 17.71 41.21 24.27
N GLU A 88 16.63 41.72 23.69
CA GLU A 88 15.60 40.91 23.02
C GLU A 88 15.66 41.17 21.51
N ILE A 89 15.90 40.11 20.74
CA ILE A 89 15.85 40.11 19.29
C ILE A 89 14.56 39.43 18.85
N VAL A 90 13.87 39.99 17.86
CA VAL A 90 12.64 39.40 17.32
C VAL A 90 12.88 38.87 15.91
N TYR A 91 12.42 37.64 15.65
CA TYR A 91 12.31 37.09 14.31
C TYR A 91 10.83 36.94 13.92
N ALA A 92 10.38 37.66 12.92
CA ALA A 92 9.00 37.67 12.45
C ALA A 92 8.85 36.81 11.20
N VAL A 93 7.91 35.87 11.26
CA VAL A 93 7.59 34.95 10.15
C VAL A 93 6.16 35.14 9.68
N PRO A 94 5.87 35.00 8.37
CA PRO A 94 4.50 34.90 7.86
C PRO A 94 3.70 33.79 8.55
N GLY A 95 2.41 34.02 8.76
CA GLY A 95 1.52 33.06 9.41
C GLY A 95 1.82 32.83 10.89
N HIS A 96 1.64 31.59 11.34
CA HIS A 96 1.91 31.16 12.71
C HIS A 96 3.29 30.46 12.78
N PRO A 97 4.19 30.81 13.73
CA PRO A 97 5.57 30.28 13.73
C PRO A 97 5.71 28.76 13.88
N MET A 98 4.67 28.10 14.41
CA MET A 98 4.61 26.65 14.57
C MET A 98 3.98 25.91 13.39
N VAL A 99 3.57 26.61 12.32
CA VAL A 99 2.87 26.00 11.17
C VAL A 99 3.75 26.18 9.93
N ALA A 100 4.21 25.06 9.36
CA ALA A 100 4.99 25.02 8.13
C ALA A 100 6.26 25.92 8.12
N GLU A 101 6.94 26.08 9.27
CA GLU A 101 8.17 26.90 9.36
C GLU A 101 9.43 26.13 9.79
N SER A 102 10.23 25.74 8.79
CA SER A 102 11.46 24.97 8.96
C SER A 102 12.55 25.69 9.76
N ALA A 103 12.77 26.99 9.52
CA ALA A 103 13.75 27.77 10.27
C ALA A 103 13.40 27.84 11.77
N VAL A 104 12.11 27.94 12.10
CA VAL A 104 11.63 27.91 13.49
C VAL A 104 11.87 26.55 14.13
N SER A 105 11.65 25.46 13.39
CA SER A 105 11.98 24.10 13.85
C SER A 105 13.47 23.94 14.20
N LEU A 106 14.37 24.42 13.33
CA LEU A 106 15.82 24.39 13.58
C LEU A 106 16.21 25.19 14.82
N LEU A 107 15.69 26.41 14.97
CA LEU A 107 15.94 27.26 16.14
C LEU A 107 15.46 26.60 17.43
N ARG A 108 14.29 25.95 17.43
CA ARG A 108 13.77 25.22 18.60
C ARG A 108 14.69 24.08 19.05
N GLY A 109 15.30 23.36 18.11
CA GLY A 109 16.25 22.30 18.43
C GLY A 109 17.57 22.84 18.98
N ARG A 110 18.08 23.95 18.42
CA ARG A 110 19.46 24.39 18.64
C ARG A 110 19.65 25.48 19.68
N CYS A 111 18.69 26.39 19.84
CA CYS A 111 18.77 27.46 20.84
C CYS A 111 19.00 26.95 22.27
N PRO A 112 18.29 25.87 22.73
CA PRO A 112 18.53 25.32 24.06
C PRO A 112 19.97 24.82 24.28
N GLU A 113 20.56 24.16 23.27
CA GLU A 113 21.93 23.66 23.33
C GLU A 113 22.96 24.80 23.37
N ALA A 114 22.66 25.90 22.69
CA ALA A 114 23.49 27.11 22.68
C ALA A 114 23.28 28.03 23.91
N GLY A 115 22.37 27.67 24.83
CA GLY A 115 22.04 28.48 25.99
C GLY A 115 21.30 29.79 25.66
N ILE A 116 20.67 29.85 24.48
CA ILE A 116 19.86 30.98 24.01
C ILE A 116 18.42 30.74 24.45
N GLU A 117 17.85 31.71 25.17
CA GLU A 117 16.43 31.67 25.53
C GLU A 117 15.59 31.92 24.28
N LEU A 118 14.73 30.94 23.94
CA LEU A 118 13.84 31.02 22.79
C LEU A 118 12.40 31.16 23.25
N ASN A 119 11.75 32.26 22.88
CA ASN A 119 10.33 32.49 23.09
C ASN A 119 9.59 32.43 21.75
N ILE A 120 8.40 31.85 21.73
CA ILE A 120 7.56 31.80 20.53
C ILE A 120 6.20 32.38 20.87
N LEU A 121 5.82 33.43 20.15
CA LEU A 121 4.51 34.05 20.24
C LEU A 121 3.74 33.72 18.97
N GLY A 122 2.61 33.03 19.12
CA GLY A 122 1.71 32.70 18.02
C GLY A 122 1.19 33.95 17.32
N GLY A 123 0.81 33.79 16.06
CA GLY A 123 0.05 34.74 15.25
C GLY A 123 -1.15 34.03 14.63
N GLU A 124 -2.02 34.75 13.93
CA GLU A 124 -3.12 34.10 13.18
C GLU A 124 -2.53 33.12 12.16
N SER A 125 -3.06 31.90 12.11
CA SER A 125 -2.65 30.93 11.09
C SER A 125 -3.53 31.09 9.85
N PHE A 126 -3.04 30.69 8.67
CA PHE A 126 -3.91 30.56 7.50
C PHE A 126 -5.07 29.58 7.75
N LEU A 127 -4.92 28.69 8.75
CA LEU A 127 -5.96 27.74 9.15
C LEU A 127 -7.24 28.42 9.61
N ASP A 128 -7.15 29.52 10.35
CA ASP A 128 -8.34 30.22 10.84
C ASP A 128 -9.17 30.77 9.67
N GLU A 129 -8.50 31.38 8.69
CA GLU A 129 -9.15 31.82 7.45
C GLU A 129 -9.59 30.63 6.59
N ALA A 130 -8.86 29.52 6.57
CA ALA A 130 -9.29 28.30 5.87
C ALA A 130 -10.61 27.76 6.44
N PHE A 131 -10.77 27.67 7.76
CA PHE A 131 -12.01 27.23 8.39
C PHE A 131 -13.19 28.15 8.05
N VAL A 132 -12.97 29.46 8.12
CA VAL A 132 -14.01 30.47 7.85
C VAL A 132 -14.39 30.52 6.37
N ARG A 133 -13.40 30.54 5.47
CA ARG A 133 -13.60 30.75 4.03
C ARG A 133 -14.03 29.49 3.30
N LEU A 134 -13.51 28.34 3.70
CA LEU A 134 -13.87 27.04 3.11
C LEU A 134 -15.08 26.41 3.81
N GLY A 135 -15.47 26.94 4.97
CA GLY A 135 -16.75 26.67 5.62
C GLY A 135 -16.84 25.30 6.27
N PHE A 136 -15.80 24.90 7.02
CA PHE A 136 -15.82 23.64 7.77
C PHE A 136 -15.42 23.81 9.23
N ASP A 137 -15.99 22.97 10.10
CA ASP A 137 -15.64 22.91 11.52
C ASP A 137 -14.56 21.83 11.73
N PRO A 138 -13.36 22.16 12.25
CA PRO A 138 -12.32 21.18 12.47
C PRO A 138 -12.69 20.09 13.49
N ILE A 139 -13.72 20.28 14.33
CA ILE A 139 -14.26 19.25 15.24
C ILE A 139 -14.89 18.09 14.46
N GLU A 140 -15.39 18.32 13.23
CA GLU A 140 -15.96 17.26 12.37
C GLU A 140 -14.90 16.24 11.92
N GLY A 141 -13.62 16.57 12.09
CA GLY A 141 -12.49 15.78 11.63
C GLY A 141 -11.67 16.57 10.63
N PHE A 142 -10.40 16.82 10.96
CA PHE A 142 -9.52 17.67 10.18
C PHE A 142 -8.09 17.11 10.13
N GLN A 143 -7.46 17.22 8.97
CA GLN A 143 -6.04 16.96 8.79
C GLN A 143 -5.36 18.04 7.94
N LEU A 144 -4.13 18.38 8.33
CA LEU A 144 -3.24 19.26 7.60
C LEU A 144 -2.06 18.45 7.07
N LEU A 145 -1.87 18.46 5.76
CA LEU A 145 -0.81 17.77 5.06
C LEU A 145 0.07 18.77 4.28
N ASP A 146 1.26 18.31 3.94
CA ASP A 146 2.25 19.04 3.15
C ASP A 146 2.31 18.39 1.75
N ALA A 147 2.12 19.18 0.70
CA ALA A 147 2.14 18.70 -0.67
C ALA A 147 3.47 18.06 -1.08
N SER A 148 4.60 18.48 -0.47
CA SER A 148 5.94 17.99 -0.83
C SER A 148 6.23 16.55 -0.37
N GLY A 149 5.45 16.04 0.58
CA GLY A 149 5.66 14.73 1.20
C GLY A 149 4.40 13.91 1.38
N ILE A 150 3.31 14.28 0.69
CA ILE A 150 2.02 13.63 0.79
C ILE A 150 2.08 12.19 0.28
N ARG A 151 1.43 11.28 1.00
CA ARG A 151 1.26 9.88 0.60
C ARG A 151 -0.20 9.49 0.71
N SER A 152 -0.67 8.63 -0.18
CA SER A 152 -2.05 8.13 -0.19
C SER A 152 -2.43 7.44 1.12
N SER A 153 -1.47 6.80 1.80
CA SER A 153 -1.68 6.17 3.11
C SER A 153 -2.07 7.15 4.24
N GLN A 154 -1.92 8.46 4.03
CA GLN A 154 -2.30 9.51 4.98
C GLN A 154 -3.69 10.10 4.67
N LEU A 155 -4.29 9.73 3.54
CA LEU A 155 -5.57 10.28 3.12
C LEU A 155 -6.72 9.55 3.83
N HIS A 156 -7.63 10.33 4.39
CA HIS A 156 -8.82 9.83 5.07
C HIS A 156 -10.04 10.58 4.53
N PRO A 157 -10.87 9.94 3.69
CA PRO A 157 -12.01 10.60 3.03
C PRO A 157 -13.00 11.24 3.99
N GLU A 158 -13.12 10.70 5.20
CA GLU A 158 -14.04 11.19 6.23
C GLU A 158 -13.51 12.43 6.97
N LEU A 159 -12.27 12.86 6.72
CA LEU A 159 -11.67 14.05 7.31
C LEU A 159 -11.56 15.18 6.29
N HIS A 160 -11.81 16.42 6.75
CA HIS A 160 -11.48 17.62 6.00
C HIS A 160 -9.97 17.70 5.83
N THR A 161 -9.48 17.70 4.60
CA THR A 161 -8.03 17.64 4.32
C THR A 161 -7.56 18.94 3.70
N LEU A 162 -6.72 19.69 4.41
CA LEU A 162 -5.98 20.81 3.85
C LEU A 162 -4.57 20.35 3.49
N ILE A 163 -4.17 20.61 2.25
CA ILE A 163 -2.85 20.31 1.71
C ILE A 163 -2.20 21.66 1.41
N GLY A 164 -1.28 22.08 2.29
CA GLY A 164 -0.54 23.32 2.13
C GLY A 164 0.67 23.16 1.23
N GLN A 165 1.39 24.27 0.99
CA GLN A 165 2.64 24.29 0.24
C GLN A 165 2.49 23.88 -1.24
N VAL A 166 1.35 24.20 -1.87
CA VAL A 166 1.12 23.92 -3.29
C VAL A 166 1.67 25.06 -4.14
N TYR A 167 2.99 25.11 -4.27
CA TYR A 167 3.71 26.28 -4.78
C TYR A 167 3.53 26.55 -6.27
N ASP A 168 3.35 25.50 -7.06
CA ASP A 168 3.35 25.56 -8.52
C ASP A 168 2.54 24.40 -9.13
N SER A 169 2.43 24.41 -10.46
CA SER A 169 1.75 23.35 -11.21
C SER A 169 2.37 21.97 -10.99
N PHE A 170 3.68 21.88 -10.71
CA PHE A 170 4.35 20.60 -10.50
C PHE A 170 3.92 19.97 -9.17
N THR A 171 3.98 20.75 -8.09
CA THR A 171 3.52 20.33 -6.76
C THR A 171 2.01 20.05 -6.74
N ALA A 172 1.23 20.84 -7.51
CA ALA A 172 -0.19 20.56 -7.72
C ALA A 172 -0.43 19.23 -8.46
N SER A 173 0.44 18.87 -9.42
CA SER A 173 0.37 17.59 -10.15
C SER A 173 0.67 16.40 -9.25
N GLU A 174 1.70 16.49 -8.40
CA GLU A 174 2.01 15.45 -7.40
C GLU A 174 0.84 15.27 -6.41
N THR A 175 0.28 16.38 -5.92
CA THR A 175 -0.91 16.38 -5.06
C THR A 175 -2.10 15.71 -5.74
N LYS A 176 -2.37 16.06 -7.01
CA LYS A 176 -3.42 15.45 -7.82
C LYS A 176 -3.24 13.95 -7.94
N LEU A 177 -2.06 13.49 -8.35
CA LEU A 177 -1.78 12.08 -8.56
C LEU A 177 -1.95 11.28 -7.25
N CYS A 178 -1.45 11.82 -6.13
CA CYS A 178 -1.63 11.21 -4.82
C CYS A 178 -3.12 11.10 -4.42
N LEU A 179 -3.91 12.15 -4.67
CA LEU A 179 -5.35 12.12 -4.41
C LEU A 179 -6.07 11.12 -5.34
N MET A 180 -5.66 11.00 -6.61
CA MET A 180 -6.25 10.08 -7.58
C MET A 180 -6.02 8.59 -7.27
N GLU A 181 -5.10 8.26 -6.37
CA GLU A 181 -5.00 6.89 -5.83
C GLU A 181 -6.27 6.51 -5.04
N LEU A 182 -6.93 7.49 -4.41
CA LEU A 182 -8.10 7.27 -3.55
C LEU A 182 -9.41 7.77 -4.16
N TYR A 183 -9.40 8.98 -4.71
CA TYR A 183 -10.58 9.66 -5.26
C TYR A 183 -10.68 9.48 -6.78
N PRO A 184 -11.90 9.44 -7.36
CA PRO A 184 -12.07 9.40 -8.81
C PRO A 184 -11.59 10.72 -9.46
N PRO A 185 -11.19 10.72 -10.73
CA PRO A 185 -10.73 11.91 -11.44
C PRO A 185 -11.71 13.09 -11.40
N GLU A 186 -13.01 12.82 -11.41
CA GLU A 186 -14.09 13.79 -11.41
C GLU A 186 -14.39 14.38 -10.03
N TYR A 187 -13.79 13.84 -8.96
CA TYR A 187 -14.04 14.28 -7.60
C TYR A 187 -13.69 15.77 -7.44
N GLU A 188 -14.60 16.54 -6.88
CA GLU A 188 -14.40 17.99 -6.71
C GLU A 188 -13.49 18.29 -5.53
N VAL A 189 -12.46 19.08 -5.79
CA VAL A 189 -11.56 19.67 -4.78
C VAL A 189 -11.58 21.19 -4.90
N ILE A 190 -11.06 21.88 -3.89
CA ILE A 190 -10.96 23.33 -3.88
C ILE A 190 -9.48 23.73 -3.89
N ALA A 191 -9.04 24.42 -4.93
CA ALA A 191 -7.77 25.14 -4.93
C ALA A 191 -8.01 26.55 -4.41
N ALA A 192 -7.29 26.96 -3.36
CA ALA A 192 -7.41 28.29 -2.80
C ALA A 192 -6.05 28.99 -2.77
N HIS A 193 -6.06 30.31 -2.91
CA HIS A 193 -4.88 31.17 -2.85
C HIS A 193 -5.18 32.41 -2.00
N ALA A 194 -4.22 32.82 -1.16
CA ALA A 194 -4.27 34.05 -0.37
C ALA A 194 -5.59 34.23 0.42
N LEU A 195 -6.04 33.17 1.09
CA LEU A 195 -7.28 33.19 1.89
C LEU A 195 -7.26 34.33 2.92
N GLY A 196 -8.33 35.12 2.96
CA GLY A 196 -8.48 36.25 3.86
C GLY A 196 -7.76 37.53 3.42
N VAL A 197 -7.03 37.53 2.30
CA VAL A 197 -6.35 38.72 1.75
C VAL A 197 -7.24 39.43 0.74
N GLU A 198 -7.68 40.65 1.05
CA GLU A 198 -8.57 41.42 0.19
C GLU A 198 -7.92 41.74 -1.17
N GLY A 199 -8.61 41.42 -2.26
CA GLY A 199 -8.15 41.67 -3.63
C GLY A 199 -7.19 40.61 -4.19
N GLU A 200 -6.66 39.71 -3.36
CA GLU A 200 -5.77 38.61 -3.76
C GLU A 200 -6.41 37.22 -3.56
N GLU A 201 -7.45 37.11 -2.71
CA GLU A 201 -8.15 35.85 -2.43
C GLU A 201 -8.75 35.22 -3.70
N GLN A 202 -8.42 33.93 -3.91
CA GLN A 202 -9.04 33.09 -4.94
C GLN A 202 -9.46 31.76 -4.32
N ILE A 203 -10.67 31.30 -4.63
CA ILE A 203 -11.21 30.01 -4.19
C ILE A 203 -11.89 29.38 -5.41
N LEU A 204 -11.26 28.34 -5.94
CA LEU A 204 -11.68 27.68 -7.18
C LEU A 204 -12.05 26.23 -6.87
N ARG A 205 -13.30 25.86 -7.14
CA ARG A 205 -13.75 24.47 -7.09
C ARG A 205 -13.53 23.83 -8.46
N VAL A 206 -12.81 22.73 -8.50
CA VAL A 206 -12.41 22.07 -9.74
C VAL A 206 -12.47 20.55 -9.60
N PRO A 207 -12.73 19.81 -10.69
CA PRO A 207 -12.49 18.38 -10.72
C PRO A 207 -11.00 18.08 -10.48
N LEU A 208 -10.71 16.97 -9.81
CA LEU A 208 -9.36 16.60 -9.44
C LEU A 208 -8.41 16.54 -10.65
N TYR A 209 -8.87 16.06 -11.81
CA TYR A 209 -8.06 16.01 -13.02
C TYR A 209 -7.62 17.37 -13.59
N GLU A 210 -8.27 18.47 -13.19
CA GLU A 210 -7.92 19.84 -13.61
C GLU A 210 -6.99 20.56 -12.63
N LEU A 211 -6.70 19.96 -11.47
CA LEU A 211 -6.00 20.64 -10.39
C LEU A 211 -4.67 21.26 -10.84
N ASP A 212 -3.85 20.52 -11.59
CA ASP A 212 -2.54 21.00 -12.06
C ASP A 212 -2.59 21.88 -13.32
N ARG A 213 -3.80 22.20 -13.81
CA ARG A 213 -4.02 23.09 -14.97
C ARG A 213 -4.38 24.52 -14.57
N LEU A 214 -4.50 24.78 -13.27
CA LEU A 214 -4.80 26.12 -12.76
C LEU A 214 -3.56 27.01 -12.79
N ASP A 215 -3.78 28.26 -13.17
CA ASP A 215 -2.80 29.33 -13.04
C ASP A 215 -2.89 29.97 -11.65
N GLY A 216 -1.81 30.61 -11.20
CA GLY A 216 -1.82 31.40 -9.97
C GLY A 216 -1.44 30.65 -8.68
N TYR A 217 -0.86 29.45 -8.80
CA TYR A 217 -0.20 28.81 -7.66
C TYR A 217 0.96 29.66 -7.12
N GLY A 218 1.16 29.61 -5.81
CA GLY A 218 2.24 30.32 -5.14
C GLY A 218 2.35 29.98 -3.65
N ASN A 219 3.11 30.77 -2.91
CA ASN A 219 3.44 30.52 -1.50
C ASN A 219 2.23 30.48 -0.54
N LEU A 220 1.10 31.06 -0.96
CA LEU A 220 -0.15 31.11 -0.19
C LEU A 220 -1.22 30.15 -0.75
N SER A 221 -0.85 29.28 -1.66
CA SER A 221 -1.76 28.31 -2.27
C SER A 221 -1.88 27.03 -1.43
N LEU A 222 -3.11 26.53 -1.37
CA LEU A 222 -3.46 25.27 -0.74
C LEU A 222 -4.53 24.55 -1.55
N VAL A 223 -4.64 23.25 -1.31
CA VAL A 223 -5.72 22.42 -1.83
C VAL A 223 -6.53 21.90 -0.66
N TYR A 224 -7.85 22.01 -0.77
CA TYR A 224 -8.81 21.54 0.20
C TYR A 224 -9.65 20.43 -0.41
N VAL A 225 -9.67 19.29 0.29
CA VAL A 225 -10.53 18.15 -0.02
C VAL A 225 -11.57 18.05 1.09
N PRO A 226 -12.85 18.36 0.80
CA PRO A 226 -13.91 18.26 1.79
C PRO A 226 -14.08 16.83 2.30
N ALA A 227 -14.39 16.69 3.59
CA ALA A 227 -14.82 15.41 4.15
C ALA A 227 -16.03 14.88 3.40
N SER A 228 -16.01 13.59 3.08
CA SER A 228 -17.10 12.92 2.37
C SER A 228 -17.35 11.53 2.92
N ARG A 229 -18.64 11.24 3.09
CA ARG A 229 -19.15 9.89 3.40
C ARG A 229 -19.68 9.18 2.16
N ALA A 230 -19.55 9.78 0.99
CA ALA A 230 -20.03 9.18 -0.26
C ALA A 230 -19.18 7.95 -0.62
N ASP A 231 -19.83 6.95 -1.21
CA ASP A 231 -19.17 5.70 -1.60
C ASP A 231 -18.02 5.94 -2.59
N GLU A 232 -18.19 6.85 -3.55
CA GLU A 232 -17.16 7.20 -4.53
C GLU A 232 -15.82 7.64 -3.91
N ALA A 233 -15.85 8.24 -2.71
CA ALA A 233 -14.66 8.67 -1.99
C ALA A 233 -14.07 7.56 -1.11
N ARG A 234 -14.87 6.55 -0.73
CA ARG A 234 -14.54 5.52 0.27
C ARG A 234 -14.28 4.14 -0.33
N ASN A 235 -14.72 3.86 -1.56
CA ASN A 235 -14.70 2.53 -2.19
C ASN A 235 -13.29 1.94 -2.34
N ARG A 236 -12.25 2.77 -2.38
CA ARG A 236 -10.84 2.30 -2.41
C ARG A 236 -10.20 2.14 -1.03
N THR A 237 -10.97 2.28 0.04
CA THR A 237 -10.47 2.13 1.41
C THR A 237 -10.77 0.74 1.98
N PHE A 238 -9.81 0.21 2.72
CA PHE A 238 -9.99 -1.03 3.48
C PHE A 238 -11.12 -0.92 4.51
N ALA A 239 -11.24 0.24 5.17
CA ALA A 239 -12.30 0.50 6.14
C ALA A 239 -13.70 0.34 5.53
N ARG A 240 -13.90 0.78 4.29
CA ARG A 240 -15.18 0.60 3.59
C ARG A 240 -15.47 -0.87 3.27
N LEU A 241 -14.46 -1.64 2.86
CA LEU A 241 -14.61 -3.08 2.63
C LEU A 241 -15.02 -3.81 3.92
N HIS A 242 -14.35 -3.51 5.04
CA HIS A 242 -14.70 -4.08 6.35
C HIS A 242 -16.13 -3.72 6.76
N GLU A 243 -16.53 -2.44 6.63
CA GLU A 243 -17.89 -1.98 6.92
C GLU A 243 -18.94 -2.71 6.05
N ILE A 244 -18.68 -2.89 4.75
CA ILE A 244 -19.62 -3.58 3.85
C ILE A 244 -19.82 -5.04 4.29
N VAL A 245 -18.73 -5.76 4.57
CA VAL A 245 -18.80 -7.17 4.97
C VAL A 245 -19.50 -7.34 6.33
N ASP A 246 -19.25 -6.43 7.27
CA ASP A 246 -19.98 -6.37 8.54
C ASP A 246 -21.48 -6.17 8.33
N ILE A 247 -21.88 -5.20 7.48
CA ILE A 247 -23.28 -4.95 7.14
C ILE A 247 -23.92 -6.19 6.48
N LEU A 248 -23.23 -6.82 5.53
CA LEU A 248 -23.74 -8.00 4.81
C LEU A 248 -24.06 -9.15 5.76
N ARG A 249 -23.27 -9.35 6.81
CA ARG A 249 -23.48 -10.42 7.79
C ARG A 249 -24.27 -10.00 9.03
N SER A 250 -24.59 -8.72 9.17
CA SER A 250 -25.42 -8.20 10.26
C SER A 250 -26.82 -8.84 10.32
N PRO A 251 -27.56 -8.70 11.44
CA PRO A 251 -28.93 -9.20 11.55
C PRO A 251 -29.90 -8.68 10.46
N GLU A 252 -29.67 -7.46 9.97
CA GLU A 252 -30.45 -6.82 8.91
C GLU A 252 -29.79 -6.95 7.52
N GLY A 253 -28.67 -7.69 7.44
CA GLY A 253 -27.88 -7.90 6.23
C GLY A 253 -28.45 -8.95 5.28
N CYS A 254 -27.59 -9.43 4.38
CA CYS A 254 -27.95 -10.44 3.38
C CYS A 254 -28.16 -11.81 4.04
N PRO A 255 -29.33 -12.46 3.85
CA PRO A 255 -29.60 -13.77 4.43
C PRO A 255 -28.61 -14.85 3.97
N TRP A 256 -28.16 -14.79 2.71
CA TRP A 256 -27.22 -15.77 2.17
C TRP A 256 -25.84 -15.65 2.81
N ASP A 257 -25.32 -14.43 2.94
CA ASP A 257 -24.02 -14.17 3.58
C ASP A 257 -24.02 -14.61 5.04
N ARG A 258 -25.10 -14.30 5.76
CA ARG A 258 -25.25 -14.66 7.18
C ARG A 258 -25.33 -16.17 7.42
N GLU A 259 -25.92 -16.93 6.50
CA GLU A 259 -26.01 -18.40 6.60
C GLU A 259 -24.68 -19.11 6.30
N GLN A 260 -23.69 -18.41 5.73
CA GLN A 260 -22.38 -19.00 5.44
C GLN A 260 -21.60 -19.37 6.71
N THR A 261 -20.92 -20.51 6.64
CA THR A 261 -19.93 -20.98 7.61
C THR A 261 -18.58 -21.19 6.93
N HIS A 262 -17.52 -21.42 7.71
CA HIS A 262 -16.21 -21.77 7.15
C HIS A 262 -16.26 -23.02 6.26
N GLU A 263 -17.10 -24.00 6.61
CA GLU A 263 -17.28 -25.22 5.84
C GLU A 263 -18.00 -24.98 4.52
N SER A 264 -19.03 -24.11 4.51
CA SER A 264 -19.78 -23.83 3.28
C SER A 264 -18.95 -23.04 2.27
N LEU A 265 -18.10 -22.11 2.73
CA LEU A 265 -17.25 -21.27 1.87
C LEU A 265 -15.95 -21.96 1.41
N ARG A 266 -15.60 -23.12 1.96
CA ARG A 266 -14.37 -23.85 1.59
C ARG A 266 -14.28 -24.11 0.09
N LYS A 267 -15.42 -24.45 -0.54
CA LYS A 267 -15.47 -24.72 -1.99
C LYS A 267 -15.18 -23.44 -2.78
N ASN A 268 -15.87 -22.35 -2.45
CA ASN A 268 -15.66 -21.04 -3.05
C ASN A 268 -14.20 -20.59 -2.95
N LEU A 269 -13.59 -20.66 -1.75
CA LEU A 269 -12.18 -20.29 -1.60
C LEU A 269 -11.22 -21.07 -2.52
N ILE A 270 -11.52 -22.35 -2.79
CA ILE A 270 -10.75 -23.15 -3.75
C ILE A 270 -11.03 -22.66 -5.18
N GLU A 271 -12.29 -22.44 -5.53
CA GLU A 271 -12.71 -21.94 -6.85
C GLU A 271 -12.04 -20.59 -7.16
N GLU A 272 -12.18 -19.58 -6.30
CA GLU A 272 -11.55 -18.25 -6.49
C GLU A 272 -10.02 -18.35 -6.63
N THR A 273 -9.40 -19.30 -5.91
CA THR A 273 -7.94 -19.53 -6.05
C THR A 273 -7.60 -20.04 -7.45
N TYR A 274 -8.40 -20.93 -8.02
CA TYR A 274 -8.16 -21.46 -9.37
C TYR A 274 -8.51 -20.44 -10.45
N GLU A 275 -9.51 -19.60 -10.24
CA GLU A 275 -9.87 -18.51 -11.16
C GLU A 275 -8.73 -17.46 -11.22
N VAL A 276 -8.18 -17.05 -10.07
CA VAL A 276 -6.94 -16.23 -10.04
C VAL A 276 -5.80 -16.90 -10.81
N LEU A 277 -5.57 -18.21 -10.64
CA LEU A 277 -4.51 -18.92 -11.37
C LEU A 277 -4.75 -18.94 -12.89
N GLU A 278 -6.00 -19.03 -13.32
CA GLU A 278 -6.38 -18.93 -14.72
C GLU A 278 -6.03 -17.57 -15.32
N THR A 279 -6.36 -16.46 -14.63
CA THR A 279 -6.01 -15.11 -15.10
C THR A 279 -4.50 -14.90 -15.27
N ILE A 280 -3.67 -15.55 -14.45
CA ILE A 280 -2.21 -15.52 -14.56
C ILE A 280 -1.73 -16.25 -15.82
N ASP A 281 -2.34 -17.40 -16.13
CA ASP A 281 -2.00 -18.16 -17.33
C ASP A 281 -2.46 -17.47 -18.63
N GLU A 282 -3.52 -16.66 -18.55
CA GLU A 282 -4.10 -15.92 -19.68
C GLU A 282 -3.48 -14.53 -19.91
N ASP A 283 -2.66 -14.03 -18.97
CA ASP A 283 -2.09 -12.67 -18.97
C ASP A 283 -3.18 -11.57 -19.09
N ASP A 284 -4.32 -11.78 -18.41
CA ASP A 284 -5.46 -10.84 -18.38
C ASP A 284 -5.47 -10.03 -17.06
N PRO A 285 -4.91 -8.80 -17.05
CA PRO A 285 -4.84 -7.99 -15.84
C PRO A 285 -6.19 -7.42 -15.39
N ASP A 286 -7.16 -7.26 -16.30
CA ASP A 286 -8.48 -6.72 -15.95
C ASP A 286 -9.30 -7.78 -15.22
N HIS A 287 -9.29 -9.02 -15.72
CA HIS A 287 -9.90 -10.18 -15.07
C HIS A 287 -9.17 -10.52 -13.76
N MET A 288 -7.84 -10.50 -13.75
CA MET A 288 -7.04 -10.74 -12.53
C MET A 288 -7.42 -9.80 -11.39
N ARG A 289 -7.76 -8.54 -11.68
CA ARG A 289 -8.22 -7.57 -10.66
C ARG A 289 -9.54 -7.99 -10.04
N GLU A 290 -10.47 -8.53 -10.82
CA GLU A 290 -11.77 -9.03 -10.35
C GLU A 290 -11.57 -10.24 -9.44
N GLU A 291 -10.85 -11.26 -9.92
CA GLU A 291 -10.61 -12.50 -9.19
C GLU A 291 -9.80 -12.31 -7.90
N LEU A 292 -8.83 -11.40 -7.88
CA LEU A 292 -8.12 -11.03 -6.65
C LEU A 292 -9.06 -10.34 -5.65
N GLY A 293 -10.08 -9.63 -6.13
CA GLY A 293 -11.14 -9.05 -5.31
C GLY A 293 -12.01 -10.12 -4.65
N ASP A 294 -12.40 -11.15 -5.40
CA ASP A 294 -13.22 -12.25 -4.89
C ASP A 294 -12.43 -13.14 -3.91
N LEU A 295 -11.15 -13.38 -4.19
CA LEU A 295 -10.26 -14.03 -3.22
C LEU A 295 -10.09 -13.21 -1.93
N LEU A 296 -10.02 -11.87 -2.04
CA LEU A 296 -9.99 -10.99 -0.88
C LEU A 296 -11.31 -11.05 -0.09
N LEU A 297 -12.47 -11.11 -0.77
CA LEU A 297 -13.77 -11.27 -0.13
C LEU A 297 -13.82 -12.54 0.74
N GLN A 298 -13.25 -13.65 0.28
CA GLN A 298 -13.15 -14.88 1.09
C GLN A 298 -12.40 -14.62 2.40
N ILE A 299 -11.25 -13.93 2.37
CA ILE A 299 -10.48 -13.58 3.57
C ILE A 299 -11.33 -12.72 4.52
N MET A 300 -12.08 -11.75 3.99
CA MET A 300 -12.95 -10.88 4.77
C MET A 300 -14.10 -11.66 5.43
N LEU A 301 -14.80 -12.54 4.70
CA LEU A 301 -15.90 -13.35 5.24
C LEU A 301 -15.44 -14.29 6.35
N HIS A 302 -14.29 -14.95 6.16
CA HIS A 302 -13.68 -15.78 7.20
C HIS A 302 -13.31 -14.98 8.45
N SER A 303 -12.75 -13.77 8.27
CA SER A 303 -12.38 -12.91 9.40
C SER A 303 -13.62 -12.36 10.13
N GLN A 304 -14.66 -11.96 9.39
CA GLN A 304 -15.90 -11.45 9.96
C GLN A 304 -16.62 -12.51 10.81
N MET A 305 -16.66 -13.77 10.35
CA MET A 305 -17.22 -14.89 11.14
C MET A 305 -16.53 -15.09 12.49
N GLU A 306 -15.21 -14.88 12.56
CA GLU A 306 -14.44 -15.01 13.81
C GLU A 306 -14.56 -13.76 14.68
N GLU A 307 -14.77 -12.60 14.07
CA GLU A 307 -15.05 -11.34 14.77
C GLU A 307 -16.41 -11.41 15.48
N GLU A 308 -17.43 -11.98 14.82
CA GLU A 308 -18.76 -12.26 15.40
C GLU A 308 -18.69 -13.16 16.65
N LEU A 309 -17.70 -14.06 16.71
CA LEU A 309 -17.45 -14.94 17.85
C LEU A 309 -16.54 -14.30 18.92
N GLY A 310 -15.93 -13.15 18.62
CA GLY A 310 -14.94 -12.49 19.47
C GLY A 310 -13.59 -13.21 19.54
N THR A 311 -13.26 -14.04 18.54
CA THR A 311 -11.99 -14.77 18.49
C THR A 311 -10.85 -13.90 17.95
N PHE A 312 -11.03 -13.34 16.75
CA PHE A 312 -10.11 -12.41 16.09
C PHE A 312 -10.85 -11.64 14.98
N SER A 313 -10.29 -10.52 14.55
CA SER A 313 -10.76 -9.68 13.44
C SER A 313 -9.80 -9.73 12.25
N VAL A 314 -10.20 -9.14 11.13
CA VAL A 314 -9.30 -9.00 9.98
C VAL A 314 -8.05 -8.16 10.32
N TYR A 315 -8.13 -7.26 11.30
CA TYR A 315 -6.98 -6.47 11.76
C TYR A 315 -5.93 -7.35 12.45
N ASP A 316 -6.36 -8.38 13.19
CA ASP A 316 -5.43 -9.35 13.80
C ASP A 316 -4.74 -10.21 12.73
N VAL A 317 -5.44 -10.53 11.64
CA VAL A 317 -4.85 -11.21 10.47
C VAL A 317 -3.77 -10.35 9.83
N ILE A 318 -4.04 -9.05 9.63
CA ILE A 318 -3.11 -8.07 9.06
C ILE A 318 -1.91 -7.88 10.00
N GLU A 319 -2.12 -7.74 11.31
CA GLU A 319 -1.05 -7.63 12.30
C GLU A 319 -0.13 -8.85 12.23
N GLY A 320 -0.68 -10.07 12.30
CA GLY A 320 0.09 -11.29 12.22
C GLY A 320 0.87 -11.45 10.90
N LEU A 321 0.33 -10.94 9.79
CA LEU A 321 1.04 -10.89 8.51
C LEU A 321 2.19 -9.87 8.55
N ASN A 322 1.93 -8.65 9.03
CA ASN A 322 2.91 -7.56 9.11
C ASN A 322 4.10 -7.94 10.00
N GLU A 323 3.85 -8.43 11.21
CA GLU A 323 4.90 -8.89 12.12
C GLU A 323 5.77 -9.97 11.46
N LYS A 324 5.13 -10.92 10.76
CA LYS A 324 5.82 -12.01 10.07
C LYS A 324 6.64 -11.50 8.88
N LEU A 325 6.15 -10.54 8.10
CA LEU A 325 6.88 -9.97 6.97
C LEU A 325 8.07 -9.14 7.43
N LEU A 326 7.90 -8.29 8.45
CA LEU A 326 8.98 -7.54 9.09
C LEU A 326 10.05 -8.47 9.66
N PHE A 327 9.63 -9.51 10.38
CA PHE A 327 10.54 -10.48 10.97
C PHE A 327 11.33 -11.28 9.93
N ARG A 328 10.69 -11.71 8.83
CA ARG A 328 11.35 -12.57 7.84
C ARG A 328 12.13 -11.82 6.76
N HIS A 329 12.04 -10.50 6.69
CA HIS A 329 12.83 -9.66 5.80
C HIS A 329 13.73 -8.67 6.58
N PRO A 330 14.65 -9.17 7.44
CA PRO A 330 15.58 -8.29 8.15
C PRO A 330 16.57 -7.59 7.20
N HIS A 331 16.63 -8.01 5.94
CA HIS A 331 17.45 -7.38 4.90
C HIS A 331 16.78 -6.19 4.22
N VAL A 332 15.46 -6.03 4.38
CA VAL A 332 14.70 -4.87 3.89
C VAL A 332 14.38 -3.93 5.05
N PHE A 333 13.98 -4.49 6.20
CA PHE A 333 13.46 -3.72 7.34
C PHE A 333 14.39 -3.68 8.56
N GLY A 334 15.58 -4.29 8.47
CA GLY A 334 16.55 -4.35 9.56
C GLY A 334 17.98 -4.11 9.07
N ASP A 335 18.96 -4.53 9.89
CA ASP A 335 20.37 -4.24 9.66
C ASP A 335 21.12 -5.31 8.84
N GLN A 336 20.43 -6.37 8.41
CA GLN A 336 21.07 -7.41 7.60
C GLN A 336 21.12 -6.97 6.14
N ALA A 337 22.07 -7.47 5.37
CA ALA A 337 22.11 -7.26 3.92
C ALA A 337 21.87 -8.60 3.23
N ALA A 338 21.18 -8.58 2.10
CA ALA A 338 21.13 -9.69 1.15
C ALA A 338 21.50 -9.14 -0.23
N GLY A 339 22.56 -9.66 -0.84
CA GLY A 339 23.08 -9.18 -2.12
C GLY A 339 22.35 -9.74 -3.33
N ASN A 340 21.57 -10.81 -3.18
CA ASN A 340 20.82 -11.46 -4.25
C ASN A 340 19.60 -12.26 -3.74
N ALA A 341 18.78 -12.74 -4.67
CA ALA A 341 17.56 -13.49 -4.38
C ALA A 341 17.80 -14.83 -3.66
N GLU A 342 18.93 -15.51 -3.93
CA GLU A 342 19.25 -16.78 -3.29
C GLU A 342 19.60 -16.59 -1.80
N GLU A 343 20.40 -15.57 -1.49
CA GLU A 343 20.72 -15.17 -0.12
C GLU A 343 19.46 -14.70 0.64
N ALA A 344 18.59 -13.93 -0.02
CA ALA A 344 17.30 -13.54 0.55
C ALA A 344 16.41 -14.76 0.87
N LEU A 345 16.38 -15.76 -0.02
CA LEU A 345 15.62 -17.00 0.19
C LEU A 345 16.19 -17.84 1.35
N GLN A 346 17.52 -17.93 1.47
CA GLN A 346 18.17 -18.62 2.59
C GLN A 346 17.86 -17.93 3.92
N ASN A 347 17.95 -16.60 3.97
CA ASN A 347 17.58 -15.80 5.13
C ASN A 347 16.10 -16.01 5.51
N TRP A 348 15.21 -16.03 4.53
CA TRP A 348 13.78 -16.29 4.73
C TRP A 348 13.52 -17.68 5.33
N GLU A 349 14.16 -18.74 4.79
CA GLU A 349 14.02 -20.09 5.35
C GLU A 349 14.58 -20.19 6.78
N GLY A 350 15.71 -19.53 7.07
CA GLY A 350 16.30 -19.44 8.40
C GLY A 350 15.39 -18.75 9.41
N MET A 351 14.84 -17.58 9.06
CA MET A 351 13.91 -16.84 9.91
C MET A 351 12.61 -17.62 10.15
N LYS A 352 12.12 -18.38 9.17
CA LYS A 352 10.95 -19.26 9.35
C LYS A 352 11.21 -20.38 10.37
N ALA A 353 12.44 -20.88 10.48
CA ALA A 353 12.80 -21.87 11.50
C ALA A 353 12.87 -21.24 12.90
N GLU A 354 13.45 -20.05 13.00
CA GLU A 354 13.56 -19.29 14.25
C GLU A 354 12.19 -18.87 14.80
N GLU A 355 11.26 -18.44 13.94
CA GLU A 355 9.88 -18.12 14.32
C GLU A 355 9.19 -19.29 15.03
N LYS A 356 9.36 -20.51 14.50
CA LYS A 356 8.81 -21.73 15.10
C LYS A 356 9.40 -22.00 16.48
N ARG A 357 10.72 -21.83 16.63
CA ARG A 357 11.41 -21.99 17.93
C ARG A 357 10.85 -21.04 18.98
N ARG A 358 10.63 -19.77 18.61
CA ARG A 358 10.03 -18.75 19.49
C ARG A 358 8.60 -19.09 19.91
N LYS A 359 7.82 -19.72 19.04
CA LYS A 359 6.47 -20.24 19.34
C LYS A 359 6.48 -21.55 20.15
N GLY A 360 7.62 -21.94 20.73
CA GLY A 360 7.76 -23.15 21.55
C GLY A 360 7.75 -24.46 20.74
N VAL A 361 7.69 -24.38 19.41
CA VAL A 361 7.76 -25.53 18.53
C VAL A 361 9.22 -25.86 18.30
N LYS A 362 9.69 -27.02 18.79
CA LYS A 362 11.04 -27.54 18.49
C LYS A 362 11.05 -28.07 17.07
N PRO A 363 11.62 -27.37 16.07
CA PRO A 363 11.58 -27.83 14.69
C PRO A 363 12.29 -29.17 14.51
N GLU A 364 13.28 -29.46 15.36
CA GLU A 364 14.06 -30.69 15.36
C GLU A 364 13.28 -31.90 15.92
N ALA A 365 12.18 -31.67 16.65
CA ALA A 365 11.31 -32.72 17.19
C ALA A 365 10.09 -33.02 16.29
N LEU A 366 9.90 -32.24 15.24
CA LEU A 366 8.85 -32.48 14.24
C LEU A 366 9.32 -33.54 13.24
N SER A 367 8.38 -34.34 12.71
CA SER A 367 8.69 -35.22 11.59
C SER A 367 9.26 -34.39 10.43
N ALA A 368 10.18 -34.96 9.65
CA ALA A 368 10.68 -34.35 8.42
C ALA A 368 9.54 -33.94 7.48
N LEU A 369 8.39 -34.62 7.56
CA LEU A 369 7.19 -34.37 6.77
C LEU A 369 6.19 -33.38 7.43
N SER A 370 6.40 -32.99 8.70
CA SER A 370 5.48 -32.11 9.44
C SER A 370 5.29 -30.75 8.75
N GLY A 371 4.06 -30.24 8.76
CA GLY A 371 3.69 -28.96 8.12
C GLY A 371 3.42 -29.06 6.62
N VAL A 372 3.12 -30.26 6.09
CA VAL A 372 2.35 -30.38 4.85
C VAL A 372 0.87 -30.29 5.25
N PRO A 373 0.09 -29.31 4.73
CA PRO A 373 -1.33 -29.21 5.05
C PRO A 373 -2.06 -30.51 4.70
N ARG A 374 -3.02 -30.91 5.54
CA ARG A 374 -3.75 -32.17 5.36
C ARG A 374 -4.61 -32.16 4.11
N ASP A 375 -5.18 -31.00 3.81
CA ASP A 375 -6.21 -30.75 2.79
C ASP A 375 -5.67 -30.27 1.44
N LEU A 376 -4.36 -30.37 1.18
CA LEU A 376 -3.84 -30.09 -0.16
C LEU A 376 -4.38 -31.10 -1.18
N PRO A 377 -4.60 -30.67 -2.44
CA PRO A 377 -4.77 -31.58 -3.57
C PRO A 377 -3.69 -32.67 -3.57
N ALA A 378 -4.08 -33.88 -3.98
CA ALA A 378 -3.27 -35.08 -3.78
C ALA A 378 -1.89 -34.96 -4.46
N LEU A 379 -1.81 -34.40 -5.67
CA LEU A 379 -0.55 -34.23 -6.40
C LEU A 379 0.34 -33.17 -5.74
N MET A 380 -0.21 -32.00 -5.37
CA MET A 380 0.55 -31.00 -4.59
C MET A 380 1.06 -31.55 -3.25
N LYS A 381 0.25 -32.37 -2.58
CA LYS A 381 0.60 -33.02 -1.31
C LYS A 381 1.74 -34.01 -1.52
N ALA A 382 1.63 -34.90 -2.51
CA ALA A 382 2.67 -35.85 -2.88
C ALA A 382 3.99 -35.12 -3.21
N TYR A 383 3.92 -34.07 -4.03
CA TYR A 383 5.07 -33.25 -4.41
C TYR A 383 5.76 -32.62 -3.19
N LYS A 384 5.00 -32.02 -2.27
CA LYS A 384 5.55 -31.43 -1.04
C LYS A 384 6.13 -32.47 -0.09
N LEU A 385 5.52 -33.65 0.02
CA LEU A 385 6.05 -34.76 0.82
C LEU A 385 7.41 -35.22 0.28
N GLN A 386 7.51 -35.45 -1.03
CA GLN A 386 8.75 -35.86 -1.70
C GLN A 386 9.84 -34.78 -1.62
N LYS A 387 9.49 -33.51 -1.80
CA LYS A 387 10.42 -32.37 -1.63
C LYS A 387 10.96 -32.25 -0.20
N LYS A 388 10.19 -32.66 0.81
CA LYS A 388 10.66 -32.71 2.19
C LYS A 388 11.51 -33.93 2.49
N ALA A 389 11.13 -35.10 1.95
CA ALA A 389 11.91 -36.32 2.10
C ALA A 389 13.31 -36.18 1.47
N SER A 390 13.40 -35.57 0.29
CA SER A 390 14.69 -35.30 -0.38
C SER A 390 15.62 -34.38 0.42
N ARG A 391 15.08 -33.38 1.14
CA ARG A 391 15.88 -32.49 2.01
C ARG A 391 16.60 -33.22 3.15
N VAL A 392 16.13 -34.40 3.56
CA VAL A 392 16.80 -35.24 4.58
C VAL A 392 17.60 -36.38 3.97
N GLY A 393 17.83 -36.34 2.65
CA GLY A 393 18.63 -37.33 1.92
C GLY A 393 17.85 -38.56 1.46
N PHE A 394 16.52 -38.58 1.60
CA PHE A 394 15.68 -39.62 1.00
C PHE A 394 15.31 -39.22 -0.43
N ASP A 395 16.25 -39.41 -1.35
CA ASP A 395 16.10 -39.08 -2.77
C ASP A 395 16.89 -40.05 -3.67
N TRP A 396 16.59 -40.02 -4.97
CA TRP A 396 17.31 -40.75 -6.02
C TRP A 396 18.49 -39.92 -6.57
N ASP A 397 19.49 -40.59 -7.13
CA ASP A 397 20.71 -39.92 -7.61
C ASP A 397 20.56 -39.31 -9.01
N ASN A 398 19.64 -39.82 -9.83
CA ASN A 398 19.45 -39.38 -11.21
C ASN A 398 18.01 -39.61 -11.71
N THR A 399 17.65 -38.91 -12.79
CA THR A 399 16.31 -38.99 -13.40
C THR A 399 16.00 -40.37 -13.99
N SER A 400 17.01 -41.13 -14.43
CA SER A 400 16.79 -42.47 -15.01
C SER A 400 16.27 -43.47 -13.98
N ASP A 401 16.70 -43.37 -12.72
CA ASP A 401 16.23 -44.25 -11.64
C ASP A 401 14.76 -43.99 -11.31
N VAL A 402 14.34 -42.72 -11.32
CA VAL A 402 12.93 -42.35 -11.11
C VAL A 402 12.04 -42.80 -12.28
N LEU A 403 12.54 -42.67 -13.51
CA LEU A 403 11.83 -43.17 -14.69
C LEU A 403 11.75 -44.70 -14.70
N ALA A 404 12.75 -45.40 -14.16
CA ALA A 404 12.68 -46.85 -13.97
C ALA A 404 11.58 -47.21 -12.97
N LYS A 405 11.45 -46.45 -11.87
CA LYS A 405 10.37 -46.66 -10.89
C LYS A 405 8.98 -46.48 -11.50
N ILE A 406 8.76 -45.49 -12.38
CA ILE A 406 7.47 -45.40 -13.10
C ILE A 406 7.17 -46.68 -13.88
N ARG A 407 8.16 -47.28 -14.55
CA ARG A 407 7.91 -48.52 -15.30
C ARG A 407 7.54 -49.67 -14.38
N GLU A 408 8.22 -49.77 -13.24
CA GLU A 408 7.91 -50.73 -12.19
C GLU A 408 6.46 -50.58 -11.70
N GLU A 409 6.01 -49.38 -11.35
CA GLU A 409 4.62 -49.13 -10.92
C GLU A 409 3.58 -49.42 -12.02
N VAL A 410 3.94 -49.20 -13.31
CA VAL A 410 3.09 -49.58 -14.44
C VAL A 410 2.96 -51.10 -14.54
N ASP A 411 4.08 -51.82 -14.38
CA ASP A 411 4.10 -53.29 -14.42
C ASP A 411 3.31 -53.88 -13.23
N GLU A 412 3.43 -53.30 -12.02
CA GLU A 412 2.69 -53.70 -10.82
C GLU A 412 1.17 -53.47 -10.97
N LEU A 413 0.77 -52.29 -11.46
CA LEU A 413 -0.64 -52.01 -11.78
C LEU A 413 -1.18 -52.96 -12.86
N GLN A 414 -0.39 -53.26 -13.90
CA GLN A 414 -0.78 -54.19 -14.95
C GLN A 414 -0.96 -55.61 -14.39
N GLU A 415 -0.04 -56.09 -13.55
CA GLU A 415 -0.15 -57.39 -12.89
C GLU A 415 -1.42 -57.47 -12.01
N ALA A 416 -1.70 -56.42 -11.23
CA ALA A 416 -2.89 -56.37 -10.39
C ALA A 416 -4.20 -56.48 -11.18
N ILE A 417 -4.24 -55.85 -12.36
CA ILE A 417 -5.38 -55.93 -13.30
C ILE A 417 -5.47 -57.32 -13.93
N GLU A 418 -4.38 -57.84 -14.49
CA GLU A 418 -4.36 -59.11 -15.23
C GLU A 418 -4.64 -60.32 -14.34
N THR A 419 -4.15 -60.29 -13.10
CA THR A 419 -4.37 -61.36 -12.12
C THR A 419 -5.71 -61.25 -11.39
N GLY A 420 -6.47 -60.18 -11.65
CA GLY A 420 -7.80 -59.98 -11.09
C GLY A 420 -7.78 -59.74 -9.58
N GLN A 421 -6.79 -59.00 -9.09
CA GLN A 421 -6.72 -58.58 -7.68
C GLN A 421 -7.94 -57.72 -7.31
N SER A 422 -8.11 -57.46 -6.00
CA SER A 422 -9.23 -56.68 -5.52
C SER A 422 -9.18 -55.24 -6.08
N ALA A 423 -10.34 -54.60 -6.18
CA ALA A 423 -10.41 -53.19 -6.60
C ALA A 423 -9.62 -52.26 -5.65
N GLU A 424 -9.47 -52.65 -4.38
CA GLU A 424 -8.66 -51.91 -3.41
C GLU A 424 -7.17 -52.00 -3.75
N GLU A 425 -6.67 -53.20 -4.09
CA GLU A 425 -5.27 -53.38 -4.46
C GLU A 425 -4.93 -52.63 -5.76
N GLN A 426 -5.78 -52.75 -6.79
CA GLN A 426 -5.62 -51.98 -8.04
C GLN A 426 -5.62 -50.46 -7.81
N MET A 427 -6.39 -49.98 -6.82
CA MET A 427 -6.42 -48.56 -6.46
C MET A 427 -5.13 -48.13 -5.74
N LEU A 428 -4.51 -49.00 -4.94
CA LEU A 428 -3.23 -48.73 -4.30
C LEU A 428 -2.11 -48.62 -5.34
N GLU A 429 -2.02 -49.58 -6.27
CA GLU A 429 -1.02 -49.57 -7.36
C GLU A 429 -1.18 -48.33 -8.27
N LEU A 430 -2.42 -47.93 -8.57
CA LEU A 430 -2.67 -46.68 -9.29
C LEU A 430 -2.17 -45.46 -8.49
N GLY A 431 -2.34 -45.48 -7.16
CA GLY A 431 -1.85 -44.43 -6.27
C GLY A 431 -0.32 -44.32 -6.31
N ASP A 432 0.38 -45.46 -6.28
CA ASP A 432 1.84 -45.49 -6.31
C ASP A 432 2.39 -45.06 -7.68
N LEU A 433 1.73 -45.43 -8.78
CA LEU A 433 2.04 -44.88 -10.11
C LEU A 433 1.92 -43.35 -10.17
N LEU A 434 0.83 -42.78 -9.65
CA LEU A 434 0.64 -41.32 -9.60
C LEU A 434 1.67 -40.64 -8.70
N PHE A 435 2.06 -41.31 -7.61
CA PHE A 435 3.11 -40.84 -6.70
C PHE A 435 4.49 -40.86 -7.38
N ALA A 436 4.82 -41.92 -8.12
CA ALA A 436 6.06 -42.01 -8.90
C ALA A 436 6.11 -40.97 -10.03
N ALA A 437 5.00 -40.74 -10.73
CA ALA A 437 4.88 -39.69 -11.75
C ALA A 437 5.14 -38.29 -11.15
N THR A 438 4.59 -38.02 -9.98
CA THR A 438 4.85 -36.78 -9.21
C THR A 438 6.34 -36.60 -8.89
N ASN A 439 7.06 -37.69 -8.62
CA ASN A 439 8.48 -37.64 -8.31
C ASN A 439 9.33 -37.25 -9.54
N VAL A 440 8.95 -37.71 -10.73
CA VAL A 440 9.61 -37.28 -11.98
C VAL A 440 9.41 -35.78 -12.20
N ALA A 441 8.20 -35.25 -11.97
CA ALA A 441 7.94 -33.81 -12.08
C ALA A 441 8.93 -32.99 -11.23
N ARG A 442 9.22 -33.44 -10.01
CA ARG A 442 10.21 -32.82 -9.14
C ARG A 442 11.63 -32.83 -9.70
N PHE A 443 12.06 -33.93 -10.31
CA PHE A 443 13.40 -34.04 -10.91
C PHE A 443 13.59 -33.14 -12.14
N ILE A 444 12.52 -32.88 -12.89
CA ILE A 444 12.57 -31.98 -14.05
C ILE A 444 12.24 -30.52 -13.69
N GLY A 445 12.00 -30.23 -12.40
CA GLY A 445 11.68 -28.89 -11.93
C GLY A 445 10.27 -28.40 -12.29
N ALA A 446 9.34 -29.31 -12.60
CA ALA A 446 7.95 -28.99 -12.88
C ALA A 446 7.06 -29.18 -11.65
N ASP A 447 5.98 -28.38 -11.54
CA ASP A 447 4.90 -28.64 -10.59
C ASP A 447 3.88 -29.61 -11.23
N PRO A 448 3.58 -30.75 -10.60
CA PRO A 448 2.70 -31.77 -11.18
C PRO A 448 1.24 -31.32 -11.28
N GLU A 449 0.76 -30.47 -10.36
CA GLU A 449 -0.61 -29.94 -10.40
C GLU A 449 -0.74 -29.00 -11.60
N GLU A 450 0.20 -28.05 -11.74
CA GLU A 450 0.25 -27.13 -12.88
C GLU A 450 0.37 -27.87 -14.22
N ALA A 451 1.22 -28.90 -14.28
CA ALA A 451 1.39 -29.72 -15.48
C ALA A 451 0.10 -30.45 -15.89
N LEU A 452 -0.66 -30.96 -14.91
CA LEU A 452 -1.93 -31.63 -15.17
C LEU A 452 -3.00 -30.60 -15.56
N THR A 453 -3.09 -29.46 -14.88
CA THR A 453 -4.00 -28.35 -15.23
C THR A 453 -3.81 -27.91 -16.69
N ARG A 454 -2.56 -27.67 -17.12
CA ARG A 454 -2.26 -27.35 -18.53
C ARG A 454 -2.63 -28.48 -19.49
N THR A 455 -2.54 -29.73 -19.04
CA THR A 455 -2.95 -30.89 -19.86
C THR A 455 -4.47 -30.98 -19.99
N ASN A 456 -5.22 -30.69 -18.93
CA ASN A 456 -6.67 -30.61 -18.95
C ASN A 456 -7.14 -29.48 -19.89
N ARG A 457 -6.52 -28.29 -19.85
CA ARG A 457 -6.83 -27.20 -20.81
C ARG A 457 -6.62 -27.62 -22.26
N LYS A 458 -5.49 -28.25 -22.58
CA LYS A 458 -5.26 -28.82 -23.94
C LYS A 458 -6.30 -29.87 -24.31
N PHE A 459 -6.75 -30.68 -23.36
CA PHE A 459 -7.79 -31.67 -23.63
C PHE A 459 -9.11 -30.98 -23.98
N VAL A 460 -9.54 -30.00 -23.19
CA VAL A 460 -10.76 -29.22 -23.43
C VAL A 460 -10.70 -28.53 -24.78
N SER A 461 -9.65 -27.75 -25.06
CA SER A 461 -9.50 -27.02 -26.33
C SER A 461 -9.56 -27.94 -27.56
N ARG A 462 -8.90 -29.10 -27.49
CA ARG A 462 -8.95 -30.09 -28.58
C ARG A 462 -10.31 -30.76 -28.71
N PHE A 463 -10.98 -30.99 -27.60
CA PHE A 463 -12.32 -31.58 -27.61
C PHE A 463 -13.35 -30.60 -28.18
N GLU A 464 -13.28 -29.32 -27.80
CA GLU A 464 -14.08 -28.25 -28.39
C GLU A 464 -13.83 -28.11 -29.89
N TYR A 465 -12.58 -28.25 -30.33
CA TYR A 465 -12.25 -28.32 -31.76
C TYR A 465 -12.97 -29.48 -32.45
N ILE A 466 -12.93 -30.69 -31.88
CA ILE A 466 -13.65 -31.86 -32.42
C ILE A 466 -15.14 -31.54 -32.52
N GLU A 467 -15.74 -31.05 -31.45
CA GLU A 467 -17.16 -30.70 -31.44
C GLU A 467 -17.50 -29.68 -32.52
N GLN A 468 -16.68 -28.63 -32.66
CA GLN A 468 -16.90 -27.60 -33.67
C GLN A 468 -16.82 -28.18 -35.08
N ARG A 469 -15.84 -29.03 -35.37
CA ARG A 469 -15.67 -29.65 -36.69
C ARG A 469 -16.80 -30.62 -37.02
N LEU A 470 -17.27 -31.40 -36.05
CA LEU A 470 -18.43 -32.27 -36.24
C LEU A 470 -19.71 -31.46 -36.45
N ARG A 471 -19.90 -30.37 -35.69
CA ARG A 471 -21.01 -29.43 -35.90
C ARG A 471 -20.98 -28.82 -37.31
N ASP A 472 -19.83 -28.40 -37.79
CA ASP A 472 -19.66 -27.85 -39.15
C ASP A 472 -19.99 -28.87 -40.25
N GLN A 473 -19.79 -30.16 -39.96
CA GLN A 473 -20.13 -31.29 -40.85
C GLN A 473 -21.59 -31.76 -40.70
N GLY A 474 -22.36 -31.19 -39.77
CA GLY A 474 -23.73 -31.59 -39.47
C GLY A 474 -23.85 -32.95 -38.77
N VAL A 475 -22.77 -33.43 -38.16
CA VAL A 475 -22.70 -34.70 -37.42
C VAL A 475 -22.80 -34.43 -35.93
N ARG A 476 -23.57 -35.24 -35.21
CA ARG A 476 -23.64 -35.18 -33.75
C ARG A 476 -22.47 -35.96 -33.14
N LEU A 477 -21.96 -35.47 -32.01
CA LEU A 477 -20.86 -36.11 -31.29
C LEU A 477 -21.18 -37.57 -30.93
N GLU A 478 -22.41 -37.88 -30.49
CA GLU A 478 -22.77 -39.25 -30.09
C GLU A 478 -22.88 -40.23 -31.27
N ASP A 479 -23.01 -39.71 -32.49
CA ASP A 479 -23.16 -40.49 -33.72
C ASP A 479 -21.81 -40.69 -34.46
N SER A 480 -20.73 -40.06 -33.98
CA SER A 480 -19.39 -40.14 -34.59
C SER A 480 -18.62 -41.36 -34.07
N PRO A 481 -17.98 -42.15 -34.96
CA PRO A 481 -17.08 -43.22 -34.54
C PRO A 481 -15.80 -42.68 -33.91
N LEU A 482 -15.18 -43.47 -33.02
CA LEU A 482 -13.95 -43.10 -32.32
C LEU A 482 -12.79 -42.79 -33.28
N GLU A 483 -12.69 -43.52 -34.40
CA GLU A 483 -11.64 -43.29 -35.39
C GLU A 483 -11.73 -41.90 -36.04
N GLU A 484 -12.96 -41.37 -36.20
CA GLU A 484 -13.20 -40.03 -36.74
C GLU A 484 -12.87 -38.95 -35.71
N MET A 485 -13.25 -39.16 -34.44
CA MET A 485 -12.86 -38.28 -33.34
C MET A 485 -11.33 -38.23 -33.16
N GLU A 486 -10.65 -39.38 -33.25
CA GLU A 486 -9.19 -39.44 -33.17
C GLU A 486 -8.51 -38.73 -34.35
N ALA A 487 -9.07 -38.83 -35.56
CA ALA A 487 -8.56 -38.07 -36.70
C ALA A 487 -8.65 -36.55 -36.47
N LEU A 488 -9.80 -36.07 -35.98
CA LEU A 488 -10.01 -34.66 -35.62
C LEU A 488 -9.13 -34.23 -34.43
N TRP A 489 -8.87 -35.11 -33.47
CA TRP A 489 -7.93 -34.86 -32.37
C TRP A 489 -6.49 -34.64 -32.86
N GLN A 490 -6.03 -35.46 -33.80
CA GLN A 490 -4.69 -35.31 -34.40
C GLN A 490 -4.61 -34.05 -35.29
N GLU A 491 -5.72 -33.67 -35.94
CA GLU A 491 -5.85 -32.39 -36.64
C GLU A 491 -5.69 -31.23 -35.66
N ALA A 492 -6.43 -31.22 -34.55
CA ALA A 492 -6.35 -30.19 -33.51
C ALA A 492 -4.91 -30.03 -32.97
N LYS A 493 -4.24 -31.14 -32.64
CA LYS A 493 -2.81 -31.15 -32.23
C LYS A 493 -1.87 -30.51 -33.25
N THR A 494 -2.18 -30.64 -34.54
CA THR A 494 -1.34 -30.13 -35.61
C THR A 494 -1.53 -28.63 -35.78
N GLU A 495 -2.77 -28.12 -35.62
CA GLU A 495 -3.06 -26.69 -35.67
C GLU A 495 -2.49 -25.94 -34.45
N GLU A 496 -2.62 -26.50 -33.23
CA GLU A 496 -2.00 -25.93 -32.01
C GLU A 496 -0.48 -25.78 -32.11
N ARG A 497 0.21 -26.64 -32.87
CA ARG A 497 1.67 -26.58 -33.03
C ARG A 497 2.14 -25.55 -34.06
N LYS A 498 1.22 -25.01 -34.87
CA LYS A 498 1.51 -24.01 -35.91
C LYS A 498 1.29 -22.58 -35.41
N GLN A 499 0.42 -22.42 -34.43
CA GLN A 499 0.30 -21.19 -33.62
C GLN A 499 1.47 -21.14 -32.63
#